data_AF-A0A6J5E7P0-F1
#
_entry.id   AF-A0A6J5E7P0-F1
#
_cell.length_a   1.000
_cell.length_b   1.000
_cell.length_c   1.000
_cell.angle_alpha   90.00
_cell.angle_beta   90.00
_cell.angle_gamma   90.00
#
_symmetry.space_group_name_H-M   'P 1'
#
loop_
_entity.id
_entity.type
_entity.pdbx_description
1 polymer ?
#
loop_
_entity_poly.entity_id
_entity_poly.type
_entity_poly.pdbx_seq_one_letter_code
_entity_poly.pdbx_strand_id
1 'polypeptide(L)'
;MPLSMKQLRAFGARFASRSRGRTPFALRWRSPWRVWQSTSWFASTLLAPPFSVIGVLLLINAHSDCPTFWPSAMAVVALTNAVAIVDANQRHHRRPFASRTRVALRYFGVSAFVGGALFMMLVWGTGILEDVAGPLMPADGPARLPGSFTQLQWTLAGTAAFCVLSFAHACVLHAWLAFDVPVWYRISRGTFAPDFTDAGNERDDAKTERAAAASRSRDPRDDGRP
;
A
#
# COMPACT_ATOMS: atom_id res chain seq x y z
N MET A 1 -51.25 19.00 20.70
CA MET A 1 -50.72 17.97 21.61
C MET A 1 -49.24 18.22 21.84
N PRO A 2 -48.81 18.68 23.03
CA PRO A 2 -47.40 18.96 23.27
C PRO A 2 -46.62 17.66 23.53
N LEU A 3 -45.61 17.40 22.70
CA LEU A 3 -44.69 16.28 22.85
C LEU A 3 -43.91 16.42 24.16
N SER A 4 -44.04 15.42 25.03
CA SER A 4 -43.42 15.37 26.36
C SER A 4 -41.89 15.39 26.28
N MET A 5 -41.24 16.29 27.03
CA MET A 5 -39.78 16.40 27.16
C MET A 5 -39.09 15.07 27.54
N LYS A 6 -39.83 14.12 28.12
CA LYS A 6 -39.31 12.78 28.44
C LYS A 6 -39.02 11.96 27.18
N GLN A 7 -39.79 12.13 26.10
CA GLN A 7 -39.53 11.44 24.82
C GLN A 7 -38.32 12.01 24.08
N LEU A 8 -38.08 13.32 24.16
CA LEU A 8 -36.89 13.96 23.59
C LEU A 8 -35.58 13.50 24.28
N ARG A 9 -35.59 13.32 25.60
CA ARG A 9 -34.44 12.74 26.32
C ARG A 9 -34.22 11.26 26.00
N ALA A 10 -35.28 10.47 25.83
CA ALA A 10 -35.17 9.07 25.45
C ALA A 10 -34.66 8.88 24.00
N PHE A 11 -35.04 9.77 23.09
CA PHE A 11 -34.53 9.77 21.72
C PHE A 11 -33.06 10.21 21.67
N GLY A 12 -32.69 11.25 22.42
CA GLY A 12 -31.30 11.69 22.60
C GLY A 12 -30.40 10.62 23.23
N ALA A 13 -30.90 9.87 24.22
CA ALA A 13 -30.15 8.77 24.84
C ALA A 13 -29.98 7.56 23.92
N ARG A 14 -30.97 7.25 23.06
CA ARG A 14 -30.86 6.18 22.03
C ARG A 14 -29.95 6.55 20.87
N PHE A 15 -29.78 7.84 20.56
CA PHE A 15 -28.77 8.30 19.60
C PHE A 15 -27.37 8.40 20.23
N ALA A 16 -27.27 8.86 21.49
CA ALA A 16 -26.01 8.94 22.22
C ALA A 16 -25.39 7.56 22.51
N SER A 17 -26.21 6.51 22.68
CA SER A 17 -25.71 5.14 22.86
C SER A 17 -25.22 4.48 21.56
N ARG A 18 -25.65 4.96 20.38
CA ARG A 18 -25.10 4.51 19.09
C ARG A 18 -23.78 5.18 18.71
N SER A 19 -23.44 6.30 19.34
CA SER A 19 -22.23 7.07 19.06
C SER A 19 -21.02 6.66 19.93
N ARG A 20 -21.19 5.73 20.87
CA ARG A 20 -20.18 5.38 21.88
C ARG A 20 -19.25 4.22 21.55
N GLY A 21 -19.21 3.75 20.30
CA GLY A 21 -18.47 2.52 19.96
C GLY A 21 -17.70 2.51 18.64
N ARG A 22 -17.48 3.64 17.97
CA ARG A 22 -16.74 3.68 16.71
C ARG A 22 -15.44 4.46 16.90
N THR A 23 -14.32 3.74 16.99
CA THR A 23 -12.99 4.30 16.74
C THR A 23 -13.01 4.93 15.34
N PRO A 24 -13.03 6.27 15.19
CA PRO A 24 -13.34 6.93 13.92
C PRO A 24 -12.28 6.69 12.83
N PHE A 25 -11.14 6.12 13.20
CA PHE A 25 -9.93 6.05 12.38
C PHE A 25 -9.46 4.63 12.06
N ALA A 26 -10.26 3.61 12.32
CA ALA A 26 -9.90 2.25 11.94
C ALA A 26 -10.03 2.07 10.42
N LEU A 27 -8.99 1.56 9.77
CA LEU A 27 -9.03 1.14 8.38
C LEU A 27 -10.13 0.09 8.20
N ARG A 28 -10.82 0.12 7.06
CA ARG A 28 -11.83 -0.88 6.71
C ARG A 28 -11.30 -1.79 5.62
N TRP A 29 -11.53 -3.09 5.75
CA TRP A 29 -11.31 -4.02 4.65
C TRP A 29 -12.20 -3.67 3.46
N ARG A 30 -11.64 -3.77 2.25
CA ARG A 30 -12.43 -3.71 1.03
C ARG A 30 -13.36 -4.93 0.92
N SER A 31 -14.57 -4.69 0.42
CA SER A 31 -15.52 -5.74 0.04
C SER A 31 -15.50 -5.92 -1.48
N PRO A 32 -15.60 -7.16 -2.02
CA PRO A 32 -15.60 -8.44 -1.31
C PRO A 32 -14.19 -8.84 -0.88
N TRP A 33 -14.05 -9.15 0.41
CA TRP A 33 -12.75 -9.34 1.07
C TRP A 33 -11.86 -10.41 0.41
N ARG A 34 -12.44 -11.53 -0.04
CA ARG A 34 -11.66 -12.69 -0.51
C ARG A 34 -10.95 -12.37 -1.81
N VAL A 35 -11.64 -11.66 -2.69
CA VAL A 35 -11.11 -11.22 -3.97
C VAL A 35 -9.94 -10.27 -3.74
N TRP A 36 -10.09 -9.28 -2.86
CA TRP A 36 -9.00 -8.33 -2.58
C TRP A 36 -7.78 -8.97 -1.91
N GLN A 37 -7.97 -9.98 -1.06
CA GLN A 37 -6.86 -10.74 -0.50
C GLN A 37 -6.12 -11.56 -1.56
N SER A 38 -6.85 -12.32 -2.39
CA SER A 38 -6.25 -13.09 -3.48
C SER A 38 -5.55 -12.18 -4.49
N THR A 39 -6.20 -11.11 -4.93
CA THR A 39 -5.60 -10.12 -5.86
C THR A 39 -4.35 -9.50 -5.25
N SER A 40 -4.38 -9.14 -3.97
CA SER A 40 -3.20 -8.60 -3.31
C SER A 40 -2.07 -9.63 -3.21
N TRP A 41 -2.39 -10.90 -2.94
CA TRP A 41 -1.39 -11.97 -2.89
C TRP A 41 -0.75 -12.20 -4.26
N PHE A 42 -1.57 -12.33 -5.31
CA PHE A 42 -1.10 -12.48 -6.69
C PHE A 42 -0.26 -11.29 -7.12
N ALA A 43 -0.76 -10.07 -6.96
CA ALA A 43 -0.04 -8.87 -7.38
C ALA A 43 1.29 -8.71 -6.63
N SER A 44 1.31 -8.95 -5.32
CA SER A 44 2.54 -8.83 -4.51
C SER A 44 3.60 -9.87 -4.88
N THR A 45 3.15 -11.08 -5.23
CA THR A 45 4.05 -12.18 -5.61
C THR A 45 4.57 -12.00 -7.03
N LEU A 46 3.69 -11.68 -7.99
CA LEU A 46 4.08 -11.51 -9.39
C LEU A 46 4.94 -10.28 -9.63
N LEU A 47 4.74 -9.20 -8.86
CA LEU A 47 5.54 -7.97 -8.95
C LEU A 47 6.83 -8.04 -8.12
N ALA A 48 7.07 -9.12 -7.38
CA ALA A 48 8.33 -9.28 -6.66
C ALA A 48 9.46 -9.47 -7.68
N PRO A 49 10.47 -8.56 -7.74
CA PRO A 49 11.55 -8.64 -8.70
C PRO A 49 12.23 -10.02 -8.74
N PRO A 50 12.53 -10.68 -7.59
CA PRO A 50 13.09 -12.02 -7.62
C PRO A 50 12.15 -13.03 -8.30
N PHE A 51 10.85 -12.98 -8.02
CA PHE A 51 9.89 -13.88 -8.64
C PHE A 51 9.78 -13.66 -10.15
N SER A 52 9.67 -12.41 -10.60
CA SER A 52 9.52 -12.09 -12.03
C SER A 52 10.79 -12.40 -12.81
N VAL A 53 11.95 -12.00 -12.28
CA VAL A 53 13.25 -12.21 -12.95
C VAL A 53 13.56 -13.70 -13.03
N ILE A 54 13.46 -14.44 -11.92
CA ILE A 54 13.70 -15.89 -11.92
C ILE A 54 12.70 -16.60 -12.84
N GLY A 55 11.42 -16.23 -12.77
CA GLY A 55 10.39 -16.82 -13.62
C GLY A 55 10.64 -16.62 -15.12
N VAL A 56 11.05 -15.40 -15.52
CA VAL A 56 11.41 -15.11 -16.92
C VAL A 56 12.67 -15.88 -17.34
N LEU A 57 13.70 -15.93 -16.49
CA LEU A 57 14.92 -16.68 -16.77
C LEU A 57 14.63 -18.17 -16.97
N LEU A 58 13.82 -18.78 -16.09
CA LEU A 58 13.41 -20.18 -16.21
C LEU A 58 12.52 -20.44 -17.44
N LEU A 59 11.74 -19.46 -17.87
CA LEU A 59 10.91 -19.56 -19.08
C LEU A 59 11.77 -19.51 -20.35
N ILE A 60 12.83 -18.70 -20.37
CA ILE A 60 13.77 -18.60 -21.48
C ILE A 60 14.65 -19.85 -21.54
N ASN A 61 15.18 -20.28 -20.40
CA ASN A 61 16.01 -21.47 -20.29
C ASN A 61 15.76 -22.15 -18.95
N ALA A 62 15.08 -23.29 -18.99
CA ALA A 62 14.83 -24.11 -17.80
C ALA A 62 16.10 -24.82 -17.30
N HIS A 63 17.19 -24.84 -18.08
CA HIS A 63 18.44 -25.44 -17.68
C HIS A 63 19.14 -24.53 -16.66
N SER A 64 19.26 -25.00 -15.43
CA SER A 64 20.01 -24.33 -14.38
C SER A 64 20.87 -25.34 -13.64
N ASP A 65 22.07 -24.90 -13.26
CA ASP A 65 23.00 -25.68 -12.44
C ASP A 65 22.39 -26.03 -11.06
N CYS A 66 21.36 -25.28 -10.62
CA CYS A 66 20.62 -25.52 -9.37
C CYS A 66 19.11 -25.61 -9.63
N PRO A 67 18.60 -26.72 -10.19
CA PRO A 67 17.21 -26.83 -10.65
C PRO A 67 16.17 -26.76 -9.52
N THR A 68 16.56 -27.05 -8.28
CA THR A 68 15.69 -26.98 -7.10
C THR A 68 15.70 -25.60 -6.45
N PHE A 69 16.82 -24.88 -6.48
CA PHE A 69 16.97 -23.60 -5.77
C PHE A 69 16.02 -22.53 -6.30
N TRP A 70 15.97 -22.33 -7.63
CA TRP A 70 15.22 -21.24 -8.23
C TRP A 70 13.70 -21.37 -8.04
N PRO A 71 13.07 -22.53 -8.31
CA PRO A 71 11.65 -22.70 -7.99
C PRO A 71 11.37 -22.58 -6.49
N SER A 72 12.26 -23.09 -5.63
CA SER A 72 12.11 -22.94 -4.18
C SER A 72 12.18 -21.47 -3.75
N ALA A 73 13.08 -20.66 -4.31
CA ALA A 73 13.15 -19.23 -4.01
C ALA A 73 11.85 -18.50 -4.40
N MET A 74 11.26 -18.84 -5.55
CA MET A 74 9.94 -18.32 -5.95
C MET A 74 8.84 -18.75 -4.96
N ALA A 75 8.86 -20.02 -4.53
CA ALA A 75 7.91 -20.55 -3.56
C ALA A 75 8.03 -19.86 -2.19
N VAL A 76 9.25 -19.52 -1.74
CA VAL A 76 9.49 -18.76 -0.51
C VAL A 76 8.79 -17.40 -0.57
N VAL A 77 8.88 -16.68 -1.69
CA VAL A 77 8.18 -15.38 -1.85
C VAL A 77 6.67 -15.56 -1.74
N ALA A 78 6.11 -16.52 -2.49
CA ALA A 78 4.66 -16.77 -2.52
C ALA A 78 4.10 -17.18 -1.14
N LEU A 79 4.79 -18.09 -0.45
CA LEU A 79 4.40 -18.57 0.88
C LEU A 79 4.50 -17.47 1.93
N THR A 80 5.59 -16.70 1.90
CA THR A 80 5.80 -15.60 2.84
C THR A 80 4.72 -14.53 2.69
N ASN A 81 4.39 -14.16 1.45
CA ASN A 81 3.29 -13.22 1.19
C ASN A 81 1.95 -13.76 1.72
N ALA A 82 1.67 -15.06 1.56
CA ALA A 82 0.44 -15.66 2.10
C ALA A 82 0.41 -15.59 3.64
N VAL A 83 1.49 -15.97 4.31
CA VAL A 83 1.61 -15.91 5.79
C VAL A 83 1.43 -14.48 6.30
N ALA A 84 2.07 -13.50 5.66
CA ALA A 84 1.97 -12.10 6.06
C ALA A 84 0.54 -11.55 5.90
N ILE A 85 -0.19 -11.93 4.85
CA ILE A 85 -1.62 -11.59 4.69
C ILE A 85 -2.45 -12.22 5.81
N VAL A 86 -2.21 -13.50 6.14
CA VAL A 86 -2.93 -14.19 7.22
C VAL A 86 -2.65 -13.55 8.58
N ASP A 87 -1.39 -13.21 8.92
CA ASP A 87 -1.05 -12.50 10.17
C ASP A 87 -1.71 -11.12 10.22
N ALA A 88 -1.56 -10.31 9.17
CA ALA A 88 -2.16 -8.99 9.08
C ALA A 88 -3.69 -9.08 9.26
N ASN A 89 -4.28 -10.11 8.69
CA ASN A 89 -5.69 -10.36 8.81
C ASN A 89 -6.14 -10.75 10.22
N GLN A 90 -5.54 -11.78 10.81
CA GLN A 90 -5.82 -12.22 12.17
C GLN A 90 -5.63 -11.08 13.17
N ARG A 91 -4.59 -10.26 12.95
CA ARG A 91 -4.31 -9.10 13.80
C ARG A 91 -5.35 -8.02 13.63
N HIS A 92 -5.78 -7.70 12.41
CA HIS A 92 -6.83 -6.71 12.18
C HIS A 92 -8.16 -7.11 12.84
N HIS A 93 -8.50 -8.40 12.83
CA HIS A 93 -9.68 -8.90 13.53
C HIS A 93 -9.61 -8.69 15.05
N ARG A 94 -8.43 -8.86 15.65
CA ARG A 94 -8.24 -8.68 17.10
C ARG A 94 -8.08 -7.21 17.49
N ARG A 95 -7.35 -6.44 16.68
CA ARG A 95 -7.01 -5.03 16.90
C ARG A 95 -6.93 -4.31 15.54
N PRO A 96 -7.99 -3.58 15.14
CA PRO A 96 -8.03 -2.89 13.86
C PRO A 96 -6.86 -1.91 13.70
N PHE A 97 -6.28 -1.89 12.50
CA PHE A 97 -5.20 -0.97 12.18
C PHE A 97 -5.73 0.46 12.01
N ALA A 98 -5.02 1.43 12.60
CA ALA A 98 -5.36 2.85 12.49
C ALA A 98 -4.77 3.52 11.23
N SER A 99 -3.76 2.93 10.58
CA SER A 99 -3.10 3.51 9.41
C SER A 99 -2.50 2.46 8.48
N ARG A 100 -2.38 2.81 7.19
CA ARG A 100 -1.79 1.94 6.16
C ARG A 100 -0.32 1.69 6.42
N THR A 101 0.40 2.68 6.94
CA THR A 101 1.81 2.55 7.32
C THR A 101 2.01 1.48 8.39
N ARG A 102 1.13 1.40 9.39
CA ARG A 102 1.22 0.35 10.42
C ARG A 102 0.97 -1.04 9.86
N VAL A 103 0.06 -1.16 8.89
CA VAL A 103 -0.16 -2.42 8.14
C VAL A 103 1.11 -2.78 7.38
N ALA A 104 1.65 -1.85 6.59
CA ALA A 104 2.82 -2.07 5.75
C ALA A 104 4.05 -2.46 6.60
N LEU A 105 4.33 -1.75 7.70
CA LEU A 105 5.43 -2.09 8.62
C LEU A 105 5.26 -3.47 9.25
N ARG A 106 4.04 -3.83 9.68
CA ARG A 106 3.76 -5.15 10.25
C ARG A 106 3.94 -6.25 9.20
N TYR A 107 3.38 -6.04 8.02
CA TYR A 107 3.51 -6.94 6.88
C TYR A 107 4.97 -7.16 6.53
N PHE A 108 5.73 -6.08 6.34
CA PHE A 108 7.15 -6.13 6.03
C PHE A 108 7.94 -6.84 7.13
N GLY A 109 7.68 -6.55 8.41
CA GLY A 109 8.37 -7.21 9.52
C GLY A 109 8.11 -8.72 9.56
N VAL A 110 6.86 -9.16 9.36
CA VAL A 110 6.52 -10.59 9.29
C VAL A 110 7.16 -11.23 8.06
N SER A 111 7.09 -10.59 6.90
CA SER A 111 7.68 -11.10 5.66
C SER A 111 9.20 -11.17 5.73
N ALA A 112 9.87 -10.16 6.25
CA ALA A 112 11.32 -10.16 6.40
C ALA A 112 11.79 -11.25 7.37
N PHE A 113 11.03 -11.50 8.44
CA PHE A 113 11.35 -12.57 9.38
C PHE A 113 11.12 -13.96 8.77
N VAL A 114 9.91 -14.23 8.27
CA VAL A 114 9.54 -15.54 7.71
C VAL A 114 10.29 -15.83 6.42
N GLY A 115 10.29 -14.88 5.49
CA GLY A 115 10.99 -14.99 4.21
C GLY A 115 12.50 -15.03 4.39
N GLY A 116 13.04 -14.26 5.34
CA GLY A 116 14.46 -14.33 5.68
C GLY A 116 14.87 -15.68 6.25
N ALA A 117 14.08 -16.24 7.17
CA ALA A 117 14.34 -17.56 7.75
C ALA A 117 14.25 -18.68 6.68
N LEU A 118 13.21 -18.66 5.85
CA LEU A 118 13.04 -19.64 4.77
C LEU A 118 14.13 -19.52 3.70
N PHE A 119 14.51 -18.30 3.32
CA PHE A 119 15.58 -18.06 2.35
C PHE A 119 16.95 -18.46 2.90
N MET A 120 17.24 -18.15 4.17
CA MET A 120 18.45 -18.63 4.84
C MET A 120 18.52 -20.16 4.86
N MET A 121 17.42 -20.82 5.24
CA MET A 121 17.33 -22.27 5.21
C MET A 121 17.55 -22.83 3.80
N LEU A 122 17.04 -22.15 2.77
CA LEU A 122 17.24 -22.52 1.38
C LEU A 122 18.71 -22.38 0.96
N VAL A 123 19.34 -21.23 1.24
CA VAL A 123 20.74 -20.96 0.89
C VAL A 123 21.70 -21.94 1.58
N TRP A 124 21.48 -22.22 2.88
CA TRP A 124 22.26 -23.22 3.58
C TRP A 124 21.98 -24.64 3.11
N GLY A 125 20.72 -24.96 2.80
CA GLY A 125 20.33 -26.29 2.34
C GLY A 125 20.84 -26.63 0.94
N THR A 126 21.01 -25.65 0.06
CA THR A 126 21.51 -25.87 -1.31
C THR A 126 23.00 -25.62 -1.47
N GLY A 127 23.66 -24.94 -0.52
CA GLY A 127 25.08 -24.60 -0.63
C GLY A 127 25.40 -23.54 -1.69
N ILE A 128 24.38 -22.94 -2.33
CA ILE A 128 24.55 -22.04 -3.49
C ILE A 128 25.42 -20.79 -3.21
N LEU A 129 25.61 -20.47 -1.93
CA LEU A 129 26.46 -19.36 -1.54
C LEU A 129 27.93 -19.58 -1.95
N GLU A 130 28.40 -20.83 -1.97
CA GLU A 130 29.77 -21.14 -2.39
C GLU A 130 29.97 -20.84 -3.88
N ASP A 131 28.95 -21.12 -4.69
CA ASP A 131 28.98 -20.86 -6.12
C ASP A 131 28.87 -19.36 -6.44
N VAL A 132 28.05 -18.62 -5.68
CA VAL A 132 27.80 -17.19 -5.94
C VAL A 132 28.84 -16.28 -5.30
N ALA A 133 29.24 -16.55 -4.06
CA ALA A 133 30.20 -15.73 -3.32
C ALA A 133 31.64 -16.21 -3.50
N GLY A 134 31.86 -17.45 -3.96
CA GLY A 134 33.18 -18.01 -4.20
C GLY A 134 34.10 -17.14 -5.07
N PRO A 135 33.62 -16.53 -6.17
CA PRO A 135 34.41 -15.60 -7.00
C PRO A 135 34.69 -14.25 -6.33
N LEU A 136 33.88 -13.85 -5.34
CA LEU A 136 34.02 -12.59 -4.60
C LEU A 136 34.91 -12.75 -3.35
N MET A 137 35.27 -13.98 -2.99
CA MET A 137 36.15 -14.27 -1.87
C MET A 137 37.62 -14.24 -2.31
N PRO A 138 38.53 -13.65 -1.51
CA PRO A 138 39.96 -13.66 -1.78
C PRO A 138 40.47 -15.09 -2.00
N ALA A 139 41.26 -15.30 -3.05
CA ALA A 139 41.78 -16.61 -3.44
C ALA A 139 42.84 -17.16 -2.46
N ASP A 140 43.45 -16.30 -1.63
CA ASP A 140 44.73 -16.58 -0.97
C ASP A 140 44.63 -16.64 0.57
N GLY A 141 43.70 -17.42 1.10
CA GLY A 141 43.59 -17.68 2.54
C GLY A 141 43.66 -19.18 2.87
N PRO A 142 44.55 -19.63 3.77
CA PRO A 142 44.60 -21.03 4.15
C PRO A 142 43.31 -21.41 4.89
N ALA A 143 42.60 -22.37 4.31
CA ALA A 143 41.34 -22.96 4.75
C ALA A 143 40.07 -22.09 4.55
N ARG A 144 39.40 -22.30 3.40
CA ARG A 144 37.95 -22.11 3.26
C ARG A 144 37.24 -23.07 4.24
N LEU A 145 37.20 -22.70 5.51
CA LEU A 145 36.38 -23.41 6.48
C LEU A 145 34.91 -23.03 6.25
N PRO A 146 34.02 -24.03 6.14
CA PRO A 146 32.59 -23.78 6.18
C PRO A 146 32.24 -23.00 7.45
N GLY A 147 31.55 -21.87 7.32
CA GLY A 147 31.18 -21.02 8.45
C GLY A 147 32.18 -19.90 8.76
N SER A 148 33.03 -19.51 7.81
CA SER A 148 33.83 -18.28 7.94
C SER A 148 32.94 -17.06 8.20
N PHE A 149 33.47 -16.08 8.95
CA PHE A 149 32.75 -14.83 9.24
C PHE A 149 32.33 -14.10 7.96
N THR A 150 33.19 -14.12 6.94
CA THR A 150 32.91 -13.54 5.62
C THR A 150 31.74 -14.23 4.92
N GLN A 151 31.64 -15.56 5.00
CA GLN A 151 30.52 -16.32 4.45
C GLN A 151 29.20 -15.91 5.12
N LEU A 152 29.20 -15.82 6.46
CA LEU A 152 28.03 -15.38 7.23
C LEU A 152 27.60 -13.96 6.84
N GLN A 153 28.54 -13.03 6.67
CA GLN A 153 28.27 -11.66 6.22
C GLN A 153 27.58 -11.64 4.85
N TRP A 154 28.09 -12.41 3.88
CA TRP A 154 27.48 -12.51 2.56
C TRP A 154 26.11 -13.17 2.60
N THR A 155 25.90 -14.20 3.42
CA THR A 155 24.58 -14.83 3.57
C THR A 155 23.57 -13.84 4.15
N LEU A 156 23.97 -13.09 5.18
CA LEU A 156 23.13 -12.08 5.82
C LEU A 156 22.81 -10.93 4.85
N ALA A 157 23.81 -10.44 4.12
CA ALA A 157 23.65 -9.38 3.13
C ALA A 157 22.72 -9.83 1.99
N GLY A 158 22.94 -11.02 1.44
CA GLY A 158 22.09 -11.59 0.39
C GLY A 158 20.65 -11.81 0.85
N THR A 159 20.47 -12.30 2.08
CA THR A 159 19.14 -12.49 2.69
C THR A 159 18.42 -11.15 2.91
N ALA A 160 19.14 -10.15 3.43
CA ALA A 160 18.58 -8.81 3.62
C ALA A 160 18.16 -8.19 2.28
N ALA A 161 19.03 -8.27 1.26
CA ALA A 161 18.72 -7.80 -0.09
C ALA A 161 17.51 -8.54 -0.68
N PHE A 162 17.45 -9.87 -0.54
CA PHE A 162 16.32 -10.68 -0.98
C PHE A 162 15.02 -10.26 -0.29
N CYS A 163 15.04 -10.04 1.03
CA CYS A 163 13.85 -9.61 1.77
C CYS A 163 13.36 -8.23 1.34
N VAL A 164 14.27 -7.28 1.18
CA VAL A 164 13.93 -5.92 0.75
C VAL A 164 13.34 -5.94 -0.64
N LEU A 165 14.02 -6.58 -1.60
CA LEU A 165 13.54 -6.68 -2.98
C LEU A 165 12.20 -7.43 -3.07
N SER A 166 12.02 -8.50 -2.29
CA SER A 166 10.80 -9.32 -2.36
C SER A 166 9.60 -8.68 -1.69
N PHE A 167 9.79 -7.91 -0.61
CA PHE A 167 8.68 -7.58 0.30
C PHE A 167 8.44 -6.08 0.52
N ALA A 168 9.36 -5.20 0.16
CA ALA A 168 9.20 -3.76 0.39
C ALA A 168 8.04 -3.16 -0.43
N HIS A 169 7.92 -3.52 -1.71
CA HIS A 169 6.79 -3.09 -2.54
C HIS A 169 5.50 -3.84 -2.17
N ALA A 170 5.60 -5.14 -1.85
CA ALA A 170 4.48 -6.00 -1.47
C ALA A 170 3.72 -5.44 -0.26
N CYS A 171 4.44 -4.93 0.75
CA CYS A 171 3.81 -4.41 1.96
C CYS A 171 3.00 -3.13 1.70
N VAL A 172 3.50 -2.24 0.83
CA VAL A 172 2.82 -1.02 0.42
C VAL A 172 1.62 -1.36 -0.46
N LEU A 173 1.82 -2.25 -1.44
CA LEU A 173 0.79 -2.70 -2.36
C LEU A 173 -0.36 -3.37 -1.61
N HIS A 174 -0.06 -4.29 -0.69
CA HIS A 174 -1.07 -4.93 0.15
C HIS A 174 -1.84 -3.91 0.99
N ALA A 175 -1.14 -3.00 1.68
CA ALA A 175 -1.80 -1.98 2.49
C ALA A 175 -2.72 -1.06 1.66
N TRP A 176 -2.42 -0.85 0.38
CA TRP A 176 -3.22 -0.04 -0.53
C TRP A 176 -4.42 -0.79 -1.13
N LEU A 177 -4.22 -2.05 -1.56
CA LEU A 177 -5.24 -2.90 -2.16
C LEU A 177 -6.25 -3.44 -1.15
N ALA A 178 -5.79 -3.81 0.05
CA ALA A 178 -6.62 -4.49 1.04
C ALA A 178 -7.56 -3.56 1.82
N PHE A 179 -7.13 -2.32 2.05
CA PHE A 179 -7.80 -1.39 2.96
C PHE A 179 -8.31 -0.15 2.24
N ASP A 180 -9.57 0.19 2.48
CA ASP A 180 -10.14 1.48 2.08
C ASP A 180 -9.78 2.58 3.08
N VAL A 181 -9.52 3.77 2.53
CA VAL A 181 -9.46 5.00 3.33
C VAL A 181 -10.88 5.56 3.40
N PRO A 182 -11.43 5.82 4.60
CA PRO A 182 -12.74 6.44 4.71
C PRO A 182 -12.76 7.80 4.00
N VAL A 183 -13.81 8.04 3.18
CA VAL A 183 -14.00 9.24 2.35
C VAL A 183 -13.77 10.55 3.12
N TRP A 184 -14.16 10.60 4.40
CA TRP A 184 -13.94 11.78 5.26
C TRP A 184 -12.47 12.19 5.40
N TYR A 185 -11.53 11.24 5.38
CA TYR A 185 -10.09 11.54 5.39
C TYR A 185 -9.59 12.16 4.09
N ARG A 186 -10.28 11.87 2.97
CA ARG A 186 -10.01 12.46 1.65
C ARG A 186 -10.57 13.89 1.56
N ILE A 187 -11.70 14.15 2.22
CA ILE A 187 -12.31 15.48 2.34
C ILE A 187 -11.48 16.37 3.28
N SER A 188 -11.06 15.86 4.44
CA SER A 188 -10.27 16.64 5.41
C SER A 188 -8.86 17.01 4.94
N ARG A 189 -8.34 16.35 3.90
CA ARG A 189 -7.05 16.68 3.26
C ARG A 189 -7.19 17.60 2.04
N GLY A 190 -8.39 18.10 1.73
CA GLY A 190 -8.59 19.02 0.62
C GLY A 190 -8.42 18.40 -0.78
N THR A 191 -8.32 17.07 -0.89
CA THR A 191 -8.22 16.37 -2.19
C THR A 191 -9.55 16.29 -2.96
N PHE A 192 -10.62 16.88 -2.42
CA PHE A 192 -11.78 17.34 -3.16
C PHE A 192 -11.85 18.85 -2.96
N ALA A 193 -11.03 19.60 -3.68
CA ALA A 193 -11.55 20.85 -4.22
C ALA A 193 -12.32 20.40 -5.46
N PRO A 194 -13.66 20.24 -5.40
CA PRO A 194 -14.39 20.26 -6.64
C PRO A 194 -14.14 21.66 -7.22
N ASP A 195 -13.67 21.70 -8.46
CA ASP A 195 -13.56 22.92 -9.26
C ASP A 195 -14.98 23.49 -9.43
N PHE A 196 -15.50 24.13 -8.39
CA PHE A 196 -16.77 24.87 -8.38
C PHE A 196 -16.50 26.38 -8.45
N THR A 197 -15.30 26.76 -8.85
CA THR A 197 -14.92 28.17 -9.08
C THR A 197 -15.21 28.66 -10.49
N ASP A 198 -15.60 27.80 -11.44
CA ASP A 198 -15.89 28.24 -12.82
C ASP A 198 -17.36 28.63 -13.07
N ALA A 199 -18.31 28.19 -12.24
CA ALA A 199 -19.74 28.50 -12.44
C ALA A 199 -20.19 29.82 -11.77
N GLY A 200 -19.36 30.40 -10.90
CA GLY A 200 -19.66 31.65 -10.18
C GLY A 200 -19.20 32.91 -10.91
N ASN A 201 -18.08 32.82 -11.63
CA ASN A 201 -17.44 33.99 -12.23
C ASN A 201 -18.14 34.44 -13.53
N GLU A 202 -18.67 33.50 -14.33
CA GLU A 202 -19.44 33.83 -15.55
C GLU A 202 -20.72 34.64 -15.26
N ARG A 203 -21.31 34.49 -14.07
CA ARG A 203 -22.55 35.21 -13.72
C ARG A 203 -22.29 36.65 -13.31
N ASP A 204 -21.16 36.93 -12.68
CA ASP A 204 -20.79 38.27 -12.26
C ASP A 204 -20.20 39.07 -13.43
N ASP A 205 -19.47 38.42 -14.34
CA ASP A 205 -19.00 39.05 -15.58
C ASP A 205 -20.18 39.45 -16.49
N ALA A 206 -21.17 38.56 -16.67
CA ALA A 206 -22.38 38.86 -17.45
C ALA A 206 -23.25 39.98 -16.82
N LYS A 207 -23.23 40.11 -15.49
CA LYS A 207 -23.97 41.18 -14.78
C LYS A 207 -23.25 42.52 -14.88
N THR A 208 -21.91 42.49 -14.86
CA THR A 208 -21.07 43.68 -15.00
C THR A 208 -21.12 44.23 -16.42
N GLU A 209 -21.13 43.35 -17.43
CA GLU A 209 -21.25 43.74 -18.83
C GLU A 209 -22.64 44.34 -19.15
N ARG A 210 -23.72 43.78 -18.58
CA ARG A 210 -25.07 44.35 -18.71
C ARG A 210 -25.22 45.71 -18.02
N ALA A 211 -24.55 45.92 -16.88
CA ALA A 211 -24.55 47.20 -16.20
C ALA A 211 -23.79 48.28 -17.00
N ALA A 212 -22.66 47.91 -17.62
CA ALA A 212 -21.88 48.81 -18.49
C ALA A 212 -22.61 49.15 -19.81
N ALA A 213 -23.38 48.22 -20.37
CA ALA A 213 -24.21 48.48 -21.55
C ALA A 213 -25.38 49.44 -21.25
N ALA A 214 -26.00 49.32 -20.07
CA ALA A 214 -27.08 50.19 -19.64
C ALA A 214 -26.63 51.64 -19.36
N SER A 215 -25.37 51.86 -18.96
CA SER A 215 -24.83 53.22 -18.75
C SER A 215 -24.45 53.94 -20.05
N ARG A 216 -24.15 53.22 -21.14
CA ARG A 216 -23.86 53.84 -22.46
C ARG A 216 -25.11 54.31 -23.22
N SER A 217 -26.28 53.80 -22.88
CA SER A 217 -27.56 54.20 -23.50
C SER A 217 -28.11 55.53 -22.96
N ARG A 218 -27.42 56.18 -22.01
CA ARG A 218 -27.98 57.29 -21.22
C ARG A 218 -27.14 58.58 -21.30
N ASP A 219 -26.52 58.82 -22.44
CA ASP A 219 -25.92 60.13 -22.75
C ASP A 219 -26.82 60.89 -23.73
N PRO A 220 -27.73 61.76 -23.25
CA PRO A 220 -28.45 62.72 -24.08
C PRO A 220 -27.64 64.01 -24.11
N ARG A 221 -26.70 64.12 -25.05
CA ARG A 221 -26.14 65.40 -25.47
C ARG A 221 -25.90 65.36 -26.97
N ASP A 222 -26.85 65.93 -27.72
CA ASP A 222 -26.55 67.22 -28.33
C ASP A 222 -27.87 67.91 -28.71
N ASP A 223 -28.31 68.79 -27.81
CA ASP A 223 -29.26 69.85 -28.12
C ASP A 223 -28.48 70.97 -28.80
N GLY A 224 -28.68 71.12 -30.11
CA GLY A 224 -28.05 72.18 -30.91
C GLY A 224 -28.92 72.62 -32.08
N ARG A 225 -30.12 73.17 -31.81
CA ARG A 225 -30.77 74.17 -32.70
C ARG A 225 -30.03 75.51 -32.54
N PRO A 226 -30.22 76.52 -33.42
CA PRO A 226 -30.94 76.57 -34.70
C PRO A 226 -30.05 76.80 -35.93
#